data_AF-A0A971FFX3-F1
#
_entry.id   AF-A0A971FFX3-F1
#
_cell.length_a   1.000
_cell.length_b   1.000
_cell.length_c   1.000
_cell.angle_alpha   90.00
_cell.angle_beta   90.00
_cell.angle_gamma   90.00
#
_symmetry.space_group_name_H-M   'P 1'
#
loop_
_entity.id
_entity.type
_entity.pdbx_description
1 polymer ?
#
loop_
_entity_poly.entity_id
_entity_poly.type
_entity_poly.pdbx_seq_one_letter_code
_entity_poly.pdbx_strand_id
1 'polypeptide(L)'
;MTRPLFPRALARAVWMLLALCPAALAADPNPPTLDSTRGAWPIRRQWTREEVRHHAEWITRIYEAKTTGTREQRLARIERVLTDPEMNLLLDPEFAGDGCNPQMEVPALRAMHGVLDCAKLTVALGTYYACRRALPWMASGVRSGDGTDVRTAAYTVPGGVTSCLDYDTPEAFLRDTLTGTCTGNFRVEPGRERSELSDTVPVAITREHLLPGCLYYLDGHVLVVAKINPRGETLFLDATTSPTRDIYAFNGLNAVSGLTTAGGGDFAGCFRGFRAHRWPLAVTDDTGRVTGVRRRTDAEMAEFGYSLEQYEKLDELKSTGKILVDGAAAGSFHQFLRLRLRTADRFRLQGDLQAFAEGTAALLRERELRVQEARRDVAENGPVAFPEGSAAANVYTAPGRWGRLATALEDAELRGRYFELAEHLNNAVAWFEAHPGDFDLDGFNADAVWTAADLADALLRAKTQVFSEAAFEYANSAGQPVRLTLLDVEARLYDLSFDPNHPPELRWGAPPGSDEARTADAGHPTPLPRGGAVPVDEAYRREAYYRSLYRWEPEESPLRDMFTEGFPRRDRLDADLAQKWFGVPSPPLVPSGGRAAWLAKNGG
;
A
#
# COMPACT_ATOMS: atom_id res chain seq x y z
N MET A 1 70.06 32.64 14.04
CA MET A 1 69.68 33.26 15.32
C MET A 1 68.17 33.18 15.43
N THR A 2 67.69 32.17 16.16
CA THR A 2 66.99 32.29 17.45
C THR A 2 65.47 32.50 17.31
N ARG A 3 64.71 31.43 17.62
CA ARG A 3 63.32 31.49 18.07
C ARG A 3 63.18 32.41 19.30
N PRO A 4 61.97 32.91 19.56
CA PRO A 4 61.14 32.33 20.64
C PRO A 4 59.69 32.06 20.15
N LEU A 5 59.00 30.95 20.44
CA LEU A 5 58.50 30.34 21.69
C LEU A 5 57.30 31.06 22.33
N PHE A 6 56.25 30.26 22.58
CA PHE A 6 55.01 30.43 23.38
C PHE A 6 53.68 30.74 22.64
N PRO A 7 52.51 30.22 23.11
CA PRO A 7 52.18 28.80 23.09
C PRO A 7 50.77 28.50 22.52
N ARG A 8 50.59 27.28 22.01
CA ARG A 8 49.29 26.69 21.66
C ARG A 8 48.56 26.24 22.92
N ALA A 9 47.65 27.05 23.45
CA ALA A 9 46.60 26.61 24.39
C ALA A 9 45.55 27.71 24.57
N LEU A 10 44.51 27.73 23.72
CA LEU A 10 43.12 28.16 23.98
C LEU A 10 42.42 28.38 22.62
N ALA A 11 41.92 27.31 22.00
CA ALA A 11 41.00 27.41 20.85
C ALA A 11 40.17 26.13 20.69
N ARG A 12 39.66 25.59 21.80
CA ARG A 12 38.70 24.48 21.82
C ARG A 12 37.65 24.74 22.90
N ALA A 13 36.83 25.77 22.72
CA ALA A 13 35.63 26.00 23.54
C ALA A 13 34.70 27.11 23.00
N VAL A 14 34.37 27.20 21.70
CA VAL A 14 33.30 28.14 21.23
C VAL A 14 32.54 27.66 19.96
N TRP A 15 32.43 26.36 19.68
CA TRP A 15 31.57 25.87 18.58
C TRP A 15 30.67 24.71 19.01
N MET A 16 30.07 24.84 20.20
CA MET A 16 28.91 24.06 20.63
C MET A 16 27.91 25.00 21.30
N LEU A 17 27.37 25.93 20.51
CA LEU A 17 26.22 26.74 20.88
C LEU A 17 25.16 26.49 19.82
N LEU A 18 24.29 25.53 20.14
CA LEU A 18 22.86 25.61 19.90
C LEU A 18 22.42 25.89 18.46
N ALA A 19 22.49 24.87 17.61
CA ALA A 19 21.45 24.64 16.62
C ALA A 19 20.28 23.89 17.29
N LEU A 20 19.69 24.49 18.34
CA LEU A 20 18.29 24.23 18.63
C LEU A 20 17.54 25.08 17.61
N CYS A 21 17.23 24.50 16.45
CA CYS A 21 16.04 24.95 15.74
C CYS A 21 14.92 24.84 16.76
N PRO A 22 14.20 25.93 17.11
CA PRO A 22 12.90 25.72 17.70
C PRO A 22 12.15 24.88 16.66
N ALA A 23 11.67 23.71 17.06
CA ALA A 23 10.57 23.11 16.36
C ALA A 23 9.51 24.20 16.33
N ALA A 24 9.35 24.86 15.18
CA ALA A 24 8.22 25.74 14.98
C ALA A 24 7.03 24.80 15.13
N LEU A 25 6.32 24.89 16.25
CA LEU A 25 5.01 24.26 16.43
C LEU A 25 4.25 24.57 15.14
N ALA A 26 3.94 23.54 14.37
CA ALA A 26 3.27 23.76 13.10
C ALA A 26 1.90 24.36 13.45
N ALA A 27 1.69 25.62 13.09
CA ALA A 27 0.41 26.27 13.33
C ALA A 27 -0.69 25.46 12.62
N ASP A 28 -1.85 25.29 13.27
CA ASP A 28 -3.01 24.61 12.69
C ASP A 28 -3.22 25.14 11.25
N PRO A 29 -3.17 24.27 10.22
CA PRO A 29 -3.23 24.71 8.82
C PRO A 29 -4.56 25.36 8.44
N ASN A 30 -5.59 25.24 9.29
CA ASN A 30 -6.92 25.74 9.06
C ASN A 30 -7.60 26.02 10.42
N PRO A 31 -7.28 27.15 11.07
CA PRO A 31 -7.84 27.47 12.39
C PRO A 31 -9.37 27.58 12.34
N PRO A 32 -10.07 27.29 13.46
CA PRO A 32 -11.52 27.38 13.52
C PRO A 32 -11.98 28.83 13.33
N THR A 33 -12.87 29.05 12.35
CA THR A 33 -13.37 30.38 11.97
C THR A 33 -14.89 30.43 11.83
N LEU A 34 -15.57 29.28 11.86
CA LEU A 34 -17.02 29.16 11.72
C LEU A 34 -17.69 28.84 13.05
N ASP A 35 -18.96 29.20 13.18
CA ASP A 35 -19.78 28.87 14.35
C ASP A 35 -20.97 27.98 13.98
N SER A 36 -21.05 26.80 14.58
CA SER A 36 -22.21 25.92 14.51
C SER A 36 -22.38 25.17 15.83
N THR A 37 -23.61 25.10 16.31
CA THR A 37 -23.98 24.36 17.53
C THR A 37 -24.98 23.24 17.24
N ARG A 38 -25.17 22.87 15.97
CA ARG A 38 -26.18 21.89 15.52
C ARG A 38 -25.60 20.90 14.52
N GLY A 39 -26.37 19.87 14.22
CA GLY A 39 -25.97 18.78 13.35
C GLY A 39 -25.24 17.67 14.11
N ALA A 40 -24.81 16.66 13.37
CA ALA A 40 -24.11 15.50 13.87
C ALA A 40 -22.87 15.91 14.67
N TRP A 41 -22.22 17.00 14.29
CA TRP A 41 -21.18 17.67 15.05
C TRP A 41 -21.15 19.18 14.74
N PRO A 42 -20.64 20.00 15.68
CA PRO A 42 -20.28 21.38 15.42
C PRO A 42 -19.31 21.52 14.23
N ILE A 43 -19.67 22.36 13.27
CA ILE A 43 -18.80 22.78 12.16
C ILE A 43 -18.10 24.08 12.58
N ARG A 44 -16.77 24.07 12.55
CA ARG A 44 -15.91 25.21 12.89
C ARG A 44 -14.92 25.58 11.80
N ARG A 45 -14.76 24.73 10.79
CA ARG A 45 -13.80 24.89 9.70
C ARG A 45 -14.47 24.70 8.35
N GLN A 46 -13.79 25.21 7.32
CA GLN A 46 -14.11 24.95 5.93
C GLN A 46 -13.03 24.04 5.32
N TRP A 47 -13.40 23.15 4.40
CA TRP A 47 -12.41 22.46 3.55
C TRP A 47 -11.63 23.48 2.71
N THR A 48 -10.32 23.58 2.93
CA THR A 48 -9.35 24.37 2.15
C THR A 48 -8.31 23.44 1.52
N ARG A 49 -7.43 23.96 0.65
CA ARG A 49 -6.34 23.17 0.07
C ARG A 49 -5.37 22.68 1.15
N GLU A 50 -5.12 23.53 2.14
CA GLU A 50 -4.29 23.24 3.31
C GLU A 50 -4.91 22.12 4.16
N GLU A 51 -6.23 22.15 4.40
CA GLU A 51 -6.93 21.07 5.09
C GLU A 51 -6.90 19.75 4.32
N VAL A 52 -7.02 19.79 2.98
CA VAL A 52 -6.91 18.57 2.15
C VAL A 52 -5.50 17.97 2.21
N ARG A 53 -4.45 18.80 2.26
CA ARG A 53 -3.07 18.32 2.49
C ARG A 53 -2.89 17.74 3.89
N HIS A 54 -3.50 18.36 4.90
CA HIS A 54 -3.50 17.86 6.26
C HIS A 54 -4.25 16.50 6.38
N HIS A 55 -5.35 16.33 5.66
CA HIS A 55 -6.03 15.03 5.51
C HIS A 55 -5.13 14.00 4.84
N ALA A 56 -4.40 14.39 3.79
CA ALA A 56 -3.48 13.50 3.09
C ALA A 56 -2.33 13.03 3.98
N GLU A 57 -1.79 13.88 4.84
CA GLU A 57 -0.79 13.51 5.84
C GLU A 57 -1.33 12.45 6.82
N TRP A 58 -2.55 12.65 7.31
CA TRP A 58 -3.22 11.69 8.19
C TRP A 58 -3.40 10.31 7.52
N ILE A 59 -3.87 10.28 6.27
CA ILE A 59 -3.99 9.02 5.50
C ILE A 59 -2.62 8.36 5.29
N THR A 60 -1.58 9.16 5.00
CA THR A 60 -0.22 8.65 4.81
C THR A 60 0.29 7.98 6.09
N ARG A 61 0.05 8.57 7.26
CA ARG A 61 0.44 7.98 8.55
C ARG A 61 -0.20 6.61 8.79
N ILE A 62 -1.49 6.48 8.48
CA ILE A 62 -2.20 5.19 8.58
C ILE A 62 -1.49 4.15 7.71
N TYR A 63 -1.19 4.49 6.46
CA TYR A 63 -0.50 3.58 5.55
C TYR A 63 0.89 3.19 6.03
N GLU A 64 1.67 4.12 6.57
CA GLU A 64 3.00 3.84 7.13
C GLU A 64 2.90 2.88 8.31
N ALA A 65 1.96 3.09 9.23
CA ALA A 65 1.74 2.12 10.31
C ALA A 65 1.29 0.75 9.80
N LYS A 66 0.46 0.71 8.76
CA LYS A 66 -0.01 -0.54 8.13
C LYS A 66 1.09 -1.31 7.39
N THR A 67 2.20 -0.68 7.02
CA THR A 67 3.26 -1.30 6.19
C THR A 67 4.58 -1.48 6.93
N THR A 68 4.92 -0.56 7.85
CA THR A 68 6.19 -0.55 8.59
C THR A 68 6.02 -0.55 10.10
N GLY A 69 4.79 -0.49 10.62
CA GLY A 69 4.49 -0.52 12.05
C GLY A 69 4.65 -1.91 12.69
N THR A 70 4.24 -2.04 13.95
CA THR A 70 4.24 -3.33 14.67
C THR A 70 3.30 -4.34 14.02
N ARG A 71 3.40 -5.62 14.40
CA ARG A 71 2.45 -6.64 13.92
C ARG A 71 0.99 -6.27 14.25
N GLU A 72 0.71 -5.71 15.43
CA GLU A 72 -0.65 -5.25 15.76
C GLU A 72 -1.09 -4.11 14.84
N GLN A 73 -0.21 -3.16 14.52
CA GLN A 73 -0.52 -2.05 13.62
C GLN A 73 -0.76 -2.54 12.20
N ARG A 74 0.07 -3.44 11.68
CA ARG A 74 -0.11 -4.02 10.34
C ARG A 74 -1.39 -4.86 10.22
N LEU A 75 -1.83 -5.50 11.30
CA LEU A 75 -3.12 -6.20 11.37
C LEU A 75 -4.29 -5.34 11.83
N ALA A 76 -4.07 -4.06 12.14
CA ALA A 76 -5.10 -3.21 12.72
C ALA A 76 -6.32 -3.07 11.79
N ARG A 77 -7.49 -3.34 12.35
CA ARG A 77 -8.80 -3.04 11.75
C ARG A 77 -9.19 -1.59 12.03
N ILE A 78 -10.24 -1.08 11.39
CA ILE A 78 -10.61 0.34 11.48
C ILE A 78 -10.77 0.85 12.92
N GLU A 79 -11.29 0.04 13.84
CA GLU A 79 -11.37 0.40 15.27
C GLU A 79 -10.01 0.72 15.86
N ARG A 80 -9.01 -0.14 15.64
CA ARG A 80 -7.64 0.07 16.13
C ARG A 80 -6.94 1.18 15.36
N VAL A 81 -7.10 1.23 14.03
CA VAL A 81 -6.55 2.32 13.20
C VAL A 81 -6.97 3.68 13.73
N LEU A 82 -8.23 3.83 14.17
CA LEU A 82 -8.76 5.11 14.67
C LEU A 82 -8.54 5.34 16.18
N THR A 83 -8.04 4.36 16.94
CA THR A 83 -7.81 4.48 18.40
C THR A 83 -6.35 4.32 18.82
N ASP A 84 -5.47 3.97 17.89
CA ASP A 84 -4.03 3.91 18.12
C ASP A 84 -3.40 5.28 17.87
N PRO A 85 -2.78 5.94 18.87
CA PRO A 85 -2.20 7.27 18.72
C PRO A 85 -1.02 7.30 17.75
N GLU A 86 -0.37 6.16 17.50
CA GLU A 86 0.67 6.08 16.48
C GLU A 86 0.06 5.96 15.08
N MET A 87 -1.14 5.40 14.91
CA MET A 87 -1.77 5.29 13.59
C MET A 87 -2.61 6.53 13.24
N ASN A 88 -3.23 7.15 14.24
CA ASN A 88 -4.18 8.22 14.08
C ASN A 88 -3.66 9.53 14.65
N LEU A 89 -3.05 10.35 13.80
CA LEU A 89 -2.55 11.67 14.18
C LEU A 89 -3.63 12.58 14.76
N LEU A 90 -4.92 12.37 14.46
CA LEU A 90 -5.98 13.17 15.06
C LEU A 90 -6.14 12.91 16.58
N LEU A 91 -5.49 11.90 17.17
CA LEU A 91 -5.46 11.72 18.63
C LEU A 91 -4.41 12.62 19.30
N ASP A 92 -3.46 13.15 18.53
CA ASP A 92 -2.52 14.16 18.98
C ASP A 92 -3.21 15.55 18.92
N PRO A 93 -3.35 16.27 20.05
CA PRO A 93 -3.93 17.62 20.05
C PRO A 93 -3.19 18.62 19.16
N GLU A 94 -1.87 18.49 18.97
CA GLU A 94 -1.09 19.42 18.14
C GLU A 94 -1.49 19.28 16.67
N PHE A 95 -1.56 18.04 16.16
CA PHE A 95 -2.05 17.75 14.82
C PHE A 95 -3.56 18.01 14.69
N ALA A 96 -4.36 17.62 15.68
CA ALA A 96 -5.80 17.76 15.62
C ALA A 96 -6.27 19.22 15.65
N GLY A 97 -5.50 20.13 16.26
CA GLY A 97 -5.77 21.57 16.34
C GLY A 97 -6.94 21.96 17.24
N ASP A 98 -6.98 23.24 17.62
CA ASP A 98 -7.98 23.77 18.56
C ASP A 98 -9.41 23.67 18.03
N GLY A 99 -10.39 23.37 18.88
CA GLY A 99 -11.79 23.27 18.44
C GLY A 99 -12.07 22.04 17.58
N CYS A 100 -11.18 21.03 17.56
CA CYS A 100 -11.53 19.69 17.10
C CYS A 100 -12.69 19.10 17.92
N ASN A 101 -13.49 18.23 17.31
CA ASN A 101 -14.51 17.49 18.04
C ASN A 101 -13.87 16.29 18.79
N PRO A 102 -14.50 15.84 19.89
CA PRO A 102 -14.00 14.71 20.66
C PRO A 102 -13.85 13.46 19.81
N GLN A 103 -13.02 12.54 20.29
CA GLN A 103 -12.92 11.22 19.69
C GLN A 103 -14.29 10.56 19.65
N MET A 104 -14.56 9.88 18.55
CA MET A 104 -15.81 9.16 18.37
C MET A 104 -15.92 7.99 19.36
N GLU A 105 -17.11 7.81 19.92
CA GLU A 105 -17.40 6.75 20.88
C GLU A 105 -17.18 5.35 20.29
N VAL A 106 -16.72 4.42 21.12
CA VAL A 106 -16.40 3.03 20.72
C VAL A 106 -17.56 2.32 20.01
N PRO A 107 -18.84 2.44 20.42
CA PRO A 107 -19.95 1.83 19.69
C PRO A 107 -20.08 2.29 18.24
N ALA A 108 -19.80 3.55 17.94
CA ALA A 108 -19.85 4.07 16.58
C ALA A 108 -18.68 3.54 15.73
N LEU A 109 -17.49 3.40 16.31
CA LEU A 109 -16.34 2.77 15.65
C LEU A 109 -16.63 1.29 15.34
N ARG A 110 -17.29 0.56 16.25
CA ARG A 110 -17.74 -0.82 16.03
C ARG A 110 -18.80 -0.93 14.94
N ALA A 111 -19.76 0.01 14.91
CA ALA A 111 -20.78 0.06 13.88
C ALA A 111 -20.14 0.29 12.49
N MET A 112 -19.17 1.20 12.40
CA MET A 112 -18.37 1.43 11.19
C MET A 112 -17.62 0.17 10.76
N HIS A 113 -16.96 -0.53 11.69
CA HIS A 113 -16.25 -1.77 11.41
C HIS A 113 -17.15 -2.87 10.86
N GLY A 114 -18.32 -3.07 11.48
CA GLY A 114 -19.22 -4.18 11.14
C GLY A 114 -19.78 -4.15 9.71
N VAL A 115 -19.79 -2.99 9.05
CA VAL A 115 -20.28 -2.84 7.68
C VAL A 115 -19.19 -2.58 6.65
N LEU A 116 -17.93 -2.42 7.07
CA LEU A 116 -16.84 -1.92 6.22
C LEU A 116 -16.61 -2.79 4.96
N ASP A 117 -16.38 -2.12 3.84
CA ASP A 117 -15.88 -2.70 2.59
C ASP A 117 -15.08 -1.62 1.85
N CYS A 118 -14.57 -1.93 0.66
CA CYS A 118 -13.76 -1.02 -0.14
C CYS A 118 -14.44 0.35 -0.36
N ALA A 119 -15.74 0.37 -0.71
CA ALA A 119 -16.50 1.60 -0.90
C ALA A 119 -16.69 2.38 0.41
N LYS A 120 -17.08 1.67 1.46
CA LYS A 120 -17.37 2.26 2.76
C LYS A 120 -16.11 2.75 3.47
N LEU A 121 -14.93 2.19 3.19
CA LEU A 121 -13.66 2.69 3.71
C LEU A 121 -13.43 4.15 3.31
N THR A 122 -13.73 4.51 2.07
CA THR A 122 -13.58 5.88 1.55
C THR A 122 -14.43 6.88 2.34
N VAL A 123 -15.71 6.56 2.53
CA VAL A 123 -16.67 7.41 3.25
C VAL A 123 -16.38 7.41 4.75
N ALA A 124 -15.97 6.27 5.32
CA ALA A 124 -15.66 6.16 6.74
C ALA A 124 -14.47 7.06 7.13
N LEU A 125 -13.38 7.00 6.39
CA LEU A 125 -12.20 7.82 6.66
C LEU A 125 -12.49 9.31 6.48
N GLY A 126 -13.13 9.69 5.37
CA GLY A 126 -13.51 11.09 5.11
C GLY A 126 -14.49 11.66 6.15
N THR A 127 -15.51 10.87 6.54
CA THR A 127 -16.48 11.27 7.56
C THR A 127 -15.85 11.38 8.93
N TYR A 128 -15.00 10.41 9.31
CA TYR A 128 -14.29 10.45 10.59
C TYR A 128 -13.40 11.68 10.68
N TYR A 129 -12.60 11.96 9.64
CA TYR A 129 -11.75 13.14 9.59
C TYR A 129 -12.58 14.42 9.67
N ALA A 130 -13.63 14.54 8.86
CA ALA A 130 -14.52 15.70 8.86
C ALA A 130 -15.15 15.95 10.24
N CYS A 131 -15.60 14.89 10.91
CA CYS A 131 -16.11 14.97 12.27
C CYS A 131 -15.03 15.50 13.22
N ARG A 132 -13.86 14.84 13.29
CA ARG A 132 -12.77 15.22 14.21
C ARG A 132 -12.29 16.65 13.98
N ARG A 133 -12.14 17.08 12.73
CA ARG A 133 -11.67 18.43 12.37
C ARG A 133 -12.78 19.48 12.32
N ALA A 134 -14.02 19.13 12.65
CA ALA A 134 -15.17 20.05 12.65
C ALA A 134 -15.44 20.69 11.27
N LEU A 135 -15.40 19.87 10.21
CA LEU A 135 -15.64 20.24 8.82
C LEU A 135 -17.06 19.86 8.38
N PRO A 136 -17.63 20.54 7.35
CA PRO A 136 -18.86 20.08 6.72
C PRO A 136 -18.65 18.73 6.00
N TRP A 137 -19.68 17.90 5.98
CA TRP A 137 -19.70 16.65 5.20
C TRP A 137 -21.09 16.36 4.62
N MET A 138 -21.12 15.66 3.48
CA MET A 138 -22.34 15.27 2.78
C MET A 138 -22.15 13.90 2.13
N ALA A 139 -23.26 13.21 1.86
CA ALA A 139 -23.31 12.01 1.04
C ALA A 139 -24.53 12.02 0.12
N SER A 140 -24.45 11.30 -1.00
CA SER A 140 -25.52 11.05 -1.94
C SER A 140 -25.80 9.56 -2.02
N GLY A 141 -27.07 9.19 -2.03
CA GLY A 141 -27.50 7.91 -2.59
C GLY A 141 -27.35 7.91 -4.12
N VAL A 142 -27.45 6.73 -4.71
CA VAL A 142 -27.49 6.56 -6.17
C VAL A 142 -28.59 5.58 -6.55
N ARG A 143 -29.18 5.81 -7.73
CA ARG A 143 -30.01 4.82 -8.42
C ARG A 143 -29.29 4.32 -9.66
N SER A 144 -29.64 3.11 -10.09
CA SER A 144 -29.23 2.63 -11.42
C SER A 144 -29.80 3.55 -12.50
N GLY A 145 -28.96 3.84 -13.51
CA GLY A 145 -29.34 4.60 -14.69
C GLY A 145 -30.01 3.74 -15.79
N ASP A 146 -29.84 2.42 -15.74
CA ASP A 146 -30.32 1.46 -16.75
C ASP A 146 -31.34 0.44 -16.19
N GLY A 147 -31.71 0.56 -14.92
CA GLY A 147 -32.68 -0.29 -14.23
C GLY A 147 -32.10 -1.59 -13.64
N THR A 148 -30.80 -1.87 -13.78
CA THR A 148 -30.17 -3.06 -13.18
C THR A 148 -29.75 -2.84 -11.72
N ASP A 149 -29.07 -3.81 -11.11
CA ASP A 149 -28.46 -3.63 -9.79
C ASP A 149 -27.48 -2.45 -9.80
N VAL A 150 -27.59 -1.57 -8.80
CA VAL A 150 -26.81 -0.33 -8.70
C VAL A 150 -25.29 -0.58 -8.67
N ARG A 151 -24.85 -1.77 -8.25
CA ARG A 151 -23.43 -2.13 -8.16
C ARG A 151 -22.85 -2.52 -9.52
N THR A 152 -23.68 -2.95 -10.46
CA THR A 152 -23.28 -3.46 -11.79
C THR A 152 -23.86 -2.66 -12.96
N ALA A 153 -24.69 -1.65 -12.69
CA ALA A 153 -25.27 -0.77 -13.70
C ALA A 153 -24.19 -0.13 -14.59
N ALA A 154 -24.55 0.11 -15.86
CA ALA A 154 -23.69 0.78 -16.82
C ALA A 154 -23.28 2.19 -16.34
N TYR A 155 -24.16 2.84 -15.59
CA TYR A 155 -23.92 4.11 -14.91
C TYR A 155 -24.93 4.30 -13.78
N THR A 156 -24.65 5.25 -12.89
CA THR A 156 -25.57 5.62 -11.81
C THR A 156 -25.92 7.10 -11.83
N VAL A 157 -27.10 7.41 -11.28
CA VAL A 157 -27.60 8.77 -11.16
C VAL A 157 -27.69 9.13 -9.68
N PRO A 158 -26.95 10.15 -9.20
CA PRO A 158 -27.04 10.61 -7.83
C PRO A 158 -28.43 11.13 -7.44
N GLY A 159 -28.81 10.89 -6.20
CA GLY A 159 -30.05 11.38 -5.58
C GLY A 159 -30.04 11.18 -4.07
N GLY A 160 -31.09 11.60 -3.36
CA GLY A 160 -31.18 11.41 -1.91
C GLY A 160 -29.96 11.99 -1.17
N VAL A 161 -29.83 13.32 -1.20
CA VAL A 161 -28.70 14.02 -0.59
C VAL A 161 -28.95 14.17 0.90
N THR A 162 -27.92 13.87 1.68
CA THR A 162 -27.92 14.10 3.13
C THR A 162 -26.65 14.83 3.56
N SER A 163 -26.74 15.63 4.61
CA SER A 163 -25.63 16.40 5.19
C SER A 163 -25.46 16.08 6.66
N CYS A 164 -24.28 16.38 7.20
CA CYS A 164 -24.06 16.25 8.64
C CYS A 164 -25.00 17.14 9.48
N LEU A 165 -25.65 18.17 8.90
CA LEU A 165 -26.63 19.00 9.62
C LEU A 165 -28.01 18.33 9.79
N ASP A 166 -28.28 17.23 9.10
CA ASP A 166 -29.58 16.54 9.10
C ASP A 166 -29.72 15.49 10.23
N TYR A 167 -28.72 15.38 11.10
CA TYR A 167 -28.65 14.38 12.18
C TYR A 167 -28.23 15.06 13.49
N ASP A 168 -28.52 14.43 14.62
CA ASP A 168 -28.12 14.95 15.94
C ASP A 168 -26.82 14.34 16.47
N THR A 169 -26.34 13.24 15.88
CA THR A 169 -25.13 12.55 16.34
C THR A 169 -24.24 12.07 15.19
N PRO A 170 -22.91 11.97 15.39
CA PRO A 170 -22.00 11.43 14.38
C PRO A 170 -22.31 9.97 14.05
N GLU A 171 -22.75 9.19 15.04
CA GLU A 171 -23.10 7.78 14.86
C GLU A 171 -24.28 7.59 13.91
N ALA A 172 -25.35 8.39 14.08
CA ALA A 172 -26.53 8.30 13.23
C ALA A 172 -26.17 8.64 11.77
N PHE A 173 -25.40 9.71 11.57
CA PHE A 173 -24.92 10.12 10.25
C PHE A 173 -24.03 9.04 9.61
N LEU A 174 -23.05 8.52 10.34
CA LEU A 174 -22.17 7.46 9.85
C LEU A 174 -22.94 6.19 9.47
N ARG A 175 -23.85 5.74 10.33
CA ARG A 175 -24.62 4.52 10.09
C ARG A 175 -25.42 4.63 8.80
N ASP A 176 -26.09 5.75 8.59
CA ASP A 176 -26.91 5.97 7.40
C ASP A 176 -26.05 6.07 6.13
N THR A 177 -25.03 6.95 6.17
CA THR A 177 -24.14 7.17 5.01
C THR A 177 -23.36 5.91 4.61
N LEU A 178 -22.82 5.16 5.56
CA LEU A 178 -22.10 3.91 5.27
C LEU A 178 -23.05 2.83 4.76
N THR A 179 -24.24 2.67 5.35
CA THR A 179 -25.20 1.66 4.90
C THR A 179 -25.72 1.96 3.48
N GLY A 180 -25.94 3.24 3.17
CA GLY A 180 -26.40 3.70 1.86
C GLY A 180 -25.31 3.71 0.76
N THR A 181 -24.04 3.55 1.13
CA THR A 181 -22.92 3.59 0.17
C THR A 181 -22.58 2.20 -0.36
N CYS A 182 -22.37 2.13 -1.68
CA CYS A 182 -21.79 0.98 -2.37
C CYS A 182 -20.84 1.45 -3.48
N THR A 183 -20.21 0.51 -4.18
CA THR A 183 -19.31 0.82 -5.30
C THR A 183 -20.02 1.52 -6.48
N GLY A 184 -21.36 1.42 -6.56
CA GLY A 184 -22.18 2.16 -7.53
C GLY A 184 -22.14 3.68 -7.35
N ASN A 185 -21.82 4.19 -6.15
CA ASN A 185 -21.72 5.63 -5.88
C ASN A 185 -20.61 6.32 -6.71
N PHE A 186 -19.66 5.54 -7.24
CA PHE A 186 -18.54 6.04 -8.05
C PHE A 186 -18.77 5.90 -9.57
N ARG A 187 -19.90 5.31 -10.00
CA ARG A 187 -20.26 5.11 -11.42
C ARG A 187 -20.97 6.33 -12.05
N VAL A 188 -20.57 7.53 -11.64
CA VAL A 188 -21.17 8.79 -12.12
C VAL A 188 -20.25 9.44 -13.13
N GLU A 189 -20.76 9.57 -14.35
CA GLU A 189 -20.06 10.16 -15.49
C GLU A 189 -20.08 11.70 -15.42
N PRO A 190 -18.99 12.36 -15.85
CA PRO A 190 -18.97 13.81 -16.06
C PRO A 190 -20.07 14.24 -17.04
N GLY A 191 -20.77 15.33 -16.73
CA GLY A 191 -21.78 15.93 -17.62
C GLY A 191 -23.10 15.16 -17.74
N ARG A 192 -23.26 14.04 -17.03
CA ARG A 192 -24.50 13.26 -17.04
C ARG A 192 -25.59 13.87 -16.15
N GLU A 193 -26.81 13.35 -16.26
CA GLU A 193 -27.93 13.67 -15.36
C GLU A 193 -27.47 13.68 -13.89
N ARG A 194 -27.60 14.85 -13.25
CA ARG A 194 -27.32 15.07 -11.82
C ARG A 194 -25.87 14.79 -11.40
N SER A 195 -24.90 14.83 -12.32
CA SER A 195 -23.49 14.59 -12.00
C SER A 195 -22.92 15.60 -10.99
N GLU A 196 -23.50 16.81 -10.90
CA GLU A 196 -23.17 17.83 -9.91
C GLU A 196 -23.45 17.40 -8.47
N LEU A 197 -24.29 16.38 -8.27
CA LEU A 197 -24.61 15.80 -6.97
C LEU A 197 -23.72 14.60 -6.61
N SER A 198 -22.79 14.20 -7.47
CA SER A 198 -21.82 13.15 -7.15
C SER A 198 -20.91 13.56 -5.99
N ASP A 199 -20.63 12.61 -5.10
CA ASP A 199 -19.73 12.82 -3.96
C ASP A 199 -18.25 12.81 -4.36
N THR A 200 -17.93 12.49 -5.61
CA THR A 200 -16.56 12.45 -6.10
C THR A 200 -16.45 13.00 -7.51
N VAL A 201 -15.30 13.53 -7.85
CA VAL A 201 -14.99 14.07 -9.17
C VAL A 201 -13.65 13.52 -9.68
N PRO A 202 -13.46 13.39 -11.01
CA PRO A 202 -12.15 13.13 -11.59
C PRO A 202 -11.12 14.18 -11.15
N VAL A 203 -9.88 13.75 -10.90
CA VAL A 203 -8.82 14.61 -10.38
C VAL A 203 -7.61 14.69 -11.33
N ALA A 204 -6.98 15.85 -11.38
CA ALA A 204 -5.78 16.11 -12.17
C ALA A 204 -4.62 15.21 -11.72
N ILE A 205 -3.88 14.69 -12.69
CA ILE A 205 -2.74 13.82 -12.43
C ILE A 205 -1.52 14.70 -12.19
N THR A 206 -1.42 15.23 -10.98
CA THR A 206 -0.29 16.05 -10.53
C THR A 206 -0.06 15.79 -9.05
N ARG A 207 1.17 15.95 -8.56
CA ARG A 207 1.46 15.83 -7.12
C ARG A 207 0.75 16.86 -6.25
N GLU A 208 0.30 17.95 -6.86
CA GLU A 208 -0.42 19.01 -6.16
C GLU A 208 -1.87 18.62 -5.84
N HIS A 209 -2.49 17.78 -6.68
CA HIS A 209 -3.93 17.48 -6.62
C HIS A 209 -4.24 16.01 -6.38
N LEU A 210 -3.46 15.09 -6.96
CA LEU A 210 -3.56 13.67 -6.66
C LEU A 210 -2.82 13.40 -5.34
N LEU A 211 -3.56 13.54 -4.25
CA LEU A 211 -3.03 13.42 -2.88
C LEU A 211 -3.55 12.15 -2.20
N PRO A 212 -2.85 11.63 -1.19
CA PRO A 212 -3.42 10.64 -0.28
C PRO A 212 -4.82 11.06 0.21
N GLY A 213 -5.75 10.10 0.25
CA GLY A 213 -7.19 10.34 0.44
C GLY A 213 -7.98 10.49 -0.87
N CYS A 214 -7.32 10.71 -2.01
CA CYS A 214 -7.96 10.48 -3.32
C CYS A 214 -8.30 9.00 -3.50
N LEU A 215 -9.16 8.70 -4.45
CA LEU A 215 -9.67 7.37 -4.72
C LEU A 215 -9.20 6.89 -6.09
N TYR A 216 -9.15 5.57 -6.27
CA TYR A 216 -9.02 4.95 -7.58
C TYR A 216 -10.14 3.92 -7.78
N TYR A 217 -11.02 4.16 -8.75
CA TYR A 217 -12.17 3.31 -9.03
C TYR A 217 -11.92 2.37 -10.21
N LEU A 218 -12.11 1.07 -9.97
CA LEU A 218 -11.75 -0.05 -10.85
C LEU A 218 -12.93 -0.77 -11.50
N ASP A 219 -14.15 -0.24 -11.37
CA ASP A 219 -15.41 -0.88 -11.80
C ASP A 219 -15.82 -2.08 -10.94
N GLY A 220 -16.43 -1.79 -9.80
CA GLY A 220 -16.80 -2.79 -8.79
C GLY A 220 -15.84 -2.88 -7.62
N HIS A 221 -14.71 -2.17 -7.67
CA HIS A 221 -13.77 -2.03 -6.56
C HIS A 221 -13.25 -0.59 -6.45
N VAL A 222 -12.90 -0.13 -5.25
CA VAL A 222 -12.34 1.21 -5.04
C VAL A 222 -11.21 1.16 -4.02
N LEU A 223 -10.14 1.87 -4.32
CA LEU A 223 -8.95 1.97 -3.49
C LEU A 223 -8.78 3.40 -2.99
N VAL A 224 -8.24 3.57 -1.78
CA VAL A 224 -7.84 4.88 -1.27
C VAL A 224 -6.36 5.08 -1.58
N VAL A 225 -6.01 6.08 -2.38
CA VAL A 225 -4.62 6.51 -2.58
C VAL A 225 -4.06 6.87 -1.22
N ALA A 226 -2.95 6.27 -0.83
CA ALA A 226 -2.39 6.40 0.50
C ALA A 226 -1.00 7.02 0.51
N LYS A 227 -0.23 6.84 -0.57
CA LYS A 227 1.08 7.48 -0.76
C LYS A 227 1.44 7.49 -2.24
N ILE A 228 2.20 8.51 -2.66
CA ILE A 228 2.86 8.52 -3.98
C ILE A 228 4.38 8.55 -3.74
N ASN A 229 5.05 7.45 -4.04
CA ASN A 229 6.50 7.36 -3.79
C ASN A 229 7.28 8.31 -4.73
N PRO A 230 8.55 8.63 -4.46
CA PRO A 230 9.33 9.55 -5.30
C PRO A 230 9.46 9.13 -6.78
N ARG A 231 9.14 7.89 -7.14
CA ARG A 231 9.14 7.37 -8.52
C ARG A 231 7.82 7.59 -9.26
N GLY A 232 6.82 8.17 -8.59
CA GLY A 232 5.50 8.40 -9.17
C GLY A 232 4.59 7.18 -9.12
N GLU A 233 4.91 6.18 -8.28
CA GLU A 233 4.02 5.04 -8.06
C GLU A 233 3.01 5.34 -6.96
N THR A 234 1.76 4.99 -7.21
CA THR A 234 0.66 5.11 -6.26
C THR A 234 0.57 3.86 -5.40
N LEU A 235 0.46 4.06 -4.09
CA LEU A 235 0.29 3.05 -3.06
C LEU A 235 -1.07 3.28 -2.41
N PHE A 236 -1.78 2.21 -2.05
CA PHE A 236 -3.19 2.28 -1.69
C PHE A 236 -3.49 1.62 -0.34
N LEU A 237 -4.61 2.03 0.25
CA LEU A 237 -5.33 1.30 1.29
C LEU A 237 -6.61 0.70 0.69
N ASP A 238 -6.97 -0.47 1.18
CA ASP A 238 -8.15 -1.21 0.77
C ASP A 238 -8.84 -1.86 1.98
N ALA A 239 -10.12 -2.23 1.84
CA ALA A 239 -10.88 -2.98 2.82
C ALA A 239 -11.62 -4.16 2.18
N THR A 240 -11.58 -5.30 2.84
CA THR A 240 -12.22 -6.54 2.38
C THR A 240 -13.69 -6.64 2.77
N THR A 241 -14.45 -7.40 1.99
CA THR A 241 -15.83 -7.81 2.31
C THR A 241 -15.90 -9.06 3.18
N SER A 242 -14.76 -9.67 3.52
CA SER A 242 -14.69 -10.83 4.42
C SER A 242 -15.30 -10.50 5.79
N PRO A 243 -15.70 -11.51 6.57
CA PRO A 243 -16.23 -11.30 7.92
C PRO A 243 -15.27 -10.55 8.86
N THR A 244 -13.96 -10.60 8.59
CA THR A 244 -12.94 -9.90 9.38
C THR A 244 -12.87 -8.40 9.12
N ARG A 245 -13.36 -7.91 7.96
CA ARG A 245 -13.47 -6.48 7.62
C ARG A 245 -12.13 -5.75 7.76
N ASP A 246 -11.05 -6.43 7.36
CA ASP A 246 -9.70 -5.92 7.52
C ASP A 246 -9.40 -4.77 6.57
N ILE A 247 -8.50 -3.88 7.01
CA ILE A 247 -7.86 -2.87 6.17
C ILE A 247 -6.47 -3.37 5.82
N TYR A 248 -6.04 -3.24 4.58
CA TYR A 248 -4.69 -3.63 4.17
C TYR A 248 -4.10 -2.67 3.15
N ALA A 249 -2.77 -2.69 3.04
CA ALA A 249 -2.06 -1.92 2.04
C ALA A 249 -1.99 -2.70 0.72
N PHE A 250 -2.25 -2.01 -0.38
CA PHE A 250 -2.07 -2.54 -1.72
C PHE A 250 -1.00 -1.70 -2.42
N ASN A 251 0.06 -2.37 -2.87
CA ASN A 251 1.16 -1.73 -3.57
C ASN A 251 1.12 -2.06 -5.06
N GLY A 252 1.41 -1.06 -5.89
CA GLY A 252 1.72 -1.25 -7.30
C GLY A 252 0.70 -0.65 -8.27
N LEU A 253 1.23 -0.13 -9.39
CA LEU A 253 0.46 0.44 -10.49
C LEU A 253 -0.38 -0.60 -11.26
N ASN A 254 -0.23 -1.90 -11.02
CA ASN A 254 -1.07 -2.93 -11.65
C ASN A 254 -2.56 -2.76 -11.32
N ALA A 255 -2.87 -2.18 -10.14
CA ALA A 255 -4.22 -1.77 -9.78
C ALA A 255 -4.75 -0.59 -10.60
N VAL A 256 -3.92 0.05 -11.44
CA VAL A 256 -4.29 1.21 -12.26
C VAL A 256 -4.59 0.80 -13.71
N SER A 257 -4.86 -0.48 -13.93
CA SER A 257 -5.33 -1.04 -15.21
C SER A 257 -6.87 -0.94 -15.33
N GLY A 258 -7.42 -1.06 -16.54
CA GLY A 258 -8.87 -1.22 -16.74
C GLY A 258 -9.70 0.05 -16.98
N LEU A 259 -9.06 1.19 -17.27
CA LEU A 259 -9.76 2.39 -17.71
C LEU A 259 -10.24 2.23 -19.15
N THR A 260 -11.55 2.24 -19.35
CA THR A 260 -12.18 2.23 -20.68
C THR A 260 -12.87 3.55 -20.91
N THR A 261 -12.47 4.27 -21.96
CA THR A 261 -13.25 5.40 -22.48
C THR A 261 -14.25 4.86 -23.51
N ALA A 262 -15.48 5.38 -23.54
CA ALA A 262 -16.42 5.02 -24.61
C ALA A 262 -15.91 5.51 -25.99
N GLY A 263 -14.95 6.44 -26.00
CA GLY A 263 -14.38 7.07 -27.19
C GLY A 263 -15.29 8.19 -27.69
N GLY A 264 -14.78 9.42 -27.73
CA GLY A 264 -15.54 10.60 -28.16
C GLY A 264 -15.60 11.69 -27.08
N GLY A 265 -16.04 12.89 -27.47
CA GLY A 265 -15.99 14.09 -26.62
C GLY A 265 -17.11 14.23 -25.58
N ASP A 266 -17.97 13.23 -25.40
CA ASP A 266 -19.10 13.28 -24.45
C ASP A 266 -18.81 12.61 -23.09
N PHE A 267 -17.64 11.98 -22.93
CA PHE A 267 -17.20 11.30 -21.70
C PHE A 267 -18.18 10.24 -21.18
N ALA A 268 -19.04 9.67 -22.04
CA ALA A 268 -19.85 8.52 -21.66
C ALA A 268 -18.94 7.35 -21.21
N GLY A 269 -19.36 6.60 -20.18
CA GLY A 269 -18.57 5.55 -19.54
C GLY A 269 -17.34 6.02 -18.74
N CYS A 270 -17.01 7.32 -18.73
CA CYS A 270 -15.82 7.84 -18.06
C CYS A 270 -16.06 8.11 -16.57
N PHE A 271 -16.18 7.04 -15.78
CA PHE A 271 -16.31 7.13 -14.32
C PHE A 271 -15.21 6.41 -13.54
N ARG A 272 -14.40 5.57 -14.21
CA ARG A 272 -13.27 4.84 -13.63
C ARG A 272 -12.05 5.75 -13.48
N GLY A 273 -11.10 5.37 -12.64
CA GLY A 273 -9.82 6.07 -12.49
C GLY A 273 -9.71 6.89 -11.22
N PHE A 274 -8.79 7.85 -11.23
CA PHE A 274 -8.50 8.68 -10.07
C PHE A 274 -9.62 9.68 -9.83
N ARG A 275 -10.04 9.79 -8.57
CA ARG A 275 -11.11 10.69 -8.14
C ARG A 275 -10.74 11.38 -6.82
N ALA A 276 -11.18 12.61 -6.65
CA ALA A 276 -11.18 13.30 -5.36
C ALA A 276 -12.60 13.32 -4.79
N HIS A 277 -12.75 13.36 -3.47
CA HIS A 277 -14.02 13.71 -2.86
C HIS A 277 -14.43 15.12 -3.26
N ARG A 278 -15.73 15.34 -3.45
CA ARG A 278 -16.30 16.67 -3.66
C ARG A 278 -16.45 17.35 -2.29
N TRP A 279 -15.39 18.01 -1.85
CA TRP A 279 -15.29 18.66 -0.54
C TRP A 279 -16.41 19.71 -0.34
N PRO A 280 -17.40 19.50 0.54
CA PRO A 280 -18.55 20.39 0.65
C PRO A 280 -18.22 21.71 1.33
N LEU A 281 -19.09 22.70 1.14
CA LEU A 281 -19.02 24.04 1.73
C LEU A 281 -20.06 24.19 2.84
N ALA A 282 -19.64 24.72 3.97
CA ALA A 282 -20.54 25.32 4.95
C ALA A 282 -21.00 26.67 4.39
N VAL A 283 -22.31 26.88 4.37
CA VAL A 283 -22.93 28.16 4.03
C VAL A 283 -23.12 28.91 5.33
N THR A 284 -22.66 30.16 5.39
CA THR A 284 -22.70 31.00 6.58
C THR A 284 -23.54 32.25 6.34
N ASP A 285 -24.04 32.84 7.42
CA ASP A 285 -24.49 34.23 7.40
C ASP A 285 -23.31 35.21 7.58
N ASP A 286 -23.61 36.51 7.61
CA ASP A 286 -22.62 37.59 7.75
C ASP A 286 -21.86 37.56 9.08
N THR A 287 -22.32 36.78 10.06
CA THR A 287 -21.68 36.61 11.37
C THR A 287 -20.76 35.38 11.44
N GLY A 288 -20.69 34.59 10.36
CA GLY A 288 -19.92 33.33 10.32
C GLY A 288 -20.67 32.12 10.90
N ARG A 289 -21.95 32.28 11.24
CA ARG A 289 -22.80 31.18 11.72
C ARG A 289 -23.22 30.29 10.56
N VAL A 290 -23.06 28.98 10.71
CA VAL A 290 -23.39 28.00 9.67
C VAL A 290 -24.92 27.82 9.54
N THR A 291 -25.45 28.21 8.39
CA THR A 291 -26.88 28.12 8.03
C THR A 291 -27.19 26.92 7.16
N GLY A 292 -26.19 26.32 6.50
CA GLY A 292 -26.39 25.12 5.68
C GLY A 292 -25.08 24.46 5.25
N VAL A 293 -25.19 23.35 4.53
CA VAL A 293 -24.06 22.70 3.85
C VAL A 293 -24.47 22.42 2.41
N ARG A 294 -23.59 22.73 1.45
CA ARG A 294 -23.80 22.45 0.03
C ARG A 294 -22.58 21.81 -0.62
N ARG A 295 -22.78 21.15 -1.75
CA ARG A 295 -21.67 20.71 -2.59
C ARG A 295 -21.00 21.89 -3.29
N ARG A 296 -19.70 21.75 -3.54
CA ARG A 296 -18.98 22.58 -4.50
C ARG A 296 -19.42 22.25 -5.91
N THR A 297 -19.51 23.25 -6.78
CA THR A 297 -19.65 23.07 -8.23
C THR A 297 -18.36 22.51 -8.84
N ASP A 298 -18.41 22.05 -10.09
CA ASP A 298 -17.21 21.60 -10.81
C ASP A 298 -16.19 22.74 -10.96
N ALA A 299 -16.67 23.98 -11.18
CA ALA A 299 -15.83 25.17 -11.24
C ALA A 299 -15.14 25.47 -9.90
N GLU A 300 -15.85 25.35 -8.77
CA GLU A 300 -15.24 25.48 -7.43
C GLU A 300 -14.28 24.31 -7.13
N MET A 301 -14.55 23.11 -7.64
CA MET A 301 -13.66 21.96 -7.49
C MET A 301 -12.38 22.06 -8.34
N ALA A 302 -12.29 22.99 -9.29
CA ALA A 302 -11.06 23.25 -10.05
C ALA A 302 -9.90 23.64 -9.11
N GLU A 303 -10.18 24.35 -8.00
CA GLU A 303 -9.20 24.67 -6.94
C GLU A 303 -8.59 23.41 -6.30
N PHE A 304 -9.35 22.32 -6.28
CA PHE A 304 -8.97 21.02 -5.73
C PHE A 304 -8.56 20.03 -6.83
N GLY A 305 -8.33 20.53 -8.04
CA GLY A 305 -7.83 19.75 -9.16
C GLY A 305 -8.89 18.94 -9.90
N TYR A 306 -10.16 19.35 -9.92
CA TYR A 306 -11.12 18.81 -10.88
C TYR A 306 -10.53 18.85 -12.29
N SER A 307 -10.44 17.69 -12.95
CA SER A 307 -9.87 17.60 -14.30
C SER A 307 -10.32 16.33 -15.01
N LEU A 308 -10.59 16.45 -16.32
CA LEU A 308 -10.89 15.32 -17.20
C LEU A 308 -9.64 14.75 -17.89
N GLU A 309 -8.44 15.29 -17.55
CA GLU A 309 -7.15 14.95 -18.18
C GLU A 309 -6.92 13.45 -18.32
N GLN A 310 -7.25 12.64 -17.29
CA GLN A 310 -7.01 11.20 -17.38
C GLN A 310 -7.75 10.54 -18.55
N TYR A 311 -8.96 10.99 -18.88
CA TYR A 311 -9.76 10.45 -19.98
C TYR A 311 -9.22 10.94 -21.33
N GLU A 312 -8.87 12.22 -21.40
CA GLU A 312 -8.24 12.81 -22.59
C GLU A 312 -6.92 12.12 -22.93
N LYS A 313 -6.10 11.80 -21.91
CA LYS A 313 -4.84 11.07 -22.08
C LYS A 313 -5.03 9.61 -22.48
N LEU A 314 -6.09 8.96 -22.03
CA LEU A 314 -6.43 7.62 -22.51
C LEU A 314 -6.89 7.64 -23.96
N ASP A 315 -7.65 8.65 -24.37
CA ASP A 315 -8.04 8.83 -25.77
C ASP A 315 -6.81 9.17 -26.65
N GLU A 316 -5.87 9.98 -26.17
CA GLU A 316 -4.56 10.22 -26.81
C GLU A 316 -3.79 8.90 -26.99
N LEU A 317 -3.71 8.08 -25.93
CA LEU A 317 -3.05 6.77 -25.96
C LEU A 317 -3.71 5.83 -26.97
N LYS A 318 -5.04 5.75 -26.98
CA LYS A 318 -5.83 4.89 -27.88
C LYS A 318 -5.69 5.32 -29.34
N SER A 319 -5.64 6.63 -29.60
CA SER A 319 -5.60 7.18 -30.96
C SER A 319 -4.20 7.23 -31.56
N THR A 320 -3.16 7.48 -30.74
CA THR A 320 -1.78 7.69 -31.22
C THR A 320 -0.81 6.57 -30.83
N GLY A 321 -1.21 5.68 -29.92
CA GLY A 321 -0.36 4.64 -29.34
C GLY A 321 0.59 5.16 -28.24
N LYS A 322 0.55 6.45 -27.89
CA LYS A 322 1.41 7.05 -26.87
C LYS A 322 0.77 8.28 -26.21
N ILE A 323 1.33 8.71 -25.09
CA ILE A 323 1.03 9.98 -24.42
C ILE A 323 2.32 10.80 -24.37
N LEU A 324 2.27 12.07 -24.78
CA LEU A 324 3.41 12.97 -24.60
C LEU A 324 3.36 13.67 -23.24
N VAL A 325 4.46 13.60 -22.50
CA VAL A 325 4.69 14.29 -21.20
C VAL A 325 6.03 15.00 -21.28
N ASP A 326 6.02 16.33 -21.34
CA ASP A 326 7.24 17.17 -21.34
C ASP A 326 8.30 16.73 -22.38
N GLY A 327 7.85 16.27 -23.55
CA GLY A 327 8.70 15.79 -24.65
C GLY A 327 9.06 14.30 -24.60
N ALA A 328 8.79 13.62 -23.49
CA ALA A 328 8.90 12.17 -23.35
C ALA A 328 7.62 11.45 -23.81
N ALA A 329 7.77 10.26 -24.40
CA ALA A 329 6.65 9.44 -24.84
C ALA A 329 6.37 8.30 -23.85
N ALA A 330 5.15 8.22 -23.35
CA ALA A 330 4.64 7.11 -22.56
C ALA A 330 3.76 6.19 -23.45
N GLY A 331 4.15 4.93 -23.61
CA GLY A 331 3.39 3.90 -24.34
C GLY A 331 2.29 3.25 -23.50
N SER A 332 2.11 3.66 -22.25
CA SER A 332 1.02 3.19 -21.39
C SER A 332 0.60 4.25 -20.39
N PHE A 333 -0.62 4.11 -19.85
CA PHE A 333 -1.11 5.00 -18.79
C PHE A 333 -0.24 4.91 -17.52
N HIS A 334 0.30 3.72 -17.20
CA HIS A 334 1.24 3.57 -16.08
C HIS A 334 2.53 4.39 -16.29
N GLN A 335 3.07 4.39 -17.51
CA GLN A 335 4.24 5.20 -17.83
C GLN A 335 3.92 6.70 -17.75
N PHE A 336 2.73 7.11 -18.20
CA PHE A 336 2.25 8.49 -18.05
C PHE A 336 2.21 8.93 -16.58
N LEU A 337 1.61 8.12 -15.70
CA LEU A 337 1.57 8.42 -14.25
C LEU A 337 2.98 8.58 -13.67
N ARG A 338 3.90 7.67 -13.99
CA ARG A 338 5.29 7.76 -13.53
C ARG A 338 6.00 9.01 -14.02
N LEU A 339 5.92 9.32 -15.32
CA LEU A 339 6.51 10.55 -15.89
C LEU A 339 5.99 11.79 -15.18
N ARG A 340 4.67 11.82 -14.91
CA ARG A 340 3.98 12.99 -14.37
C ARG A 340 4.15 13.17 -12.86
N LEU A 341 4.27 12.07 -12.13
CA LEU A 341 4.26 12.07 -10.66
C LEU A 341 5.64 11.82 -10.05
N ARG A 342 6.68 11.49 -10.80
CA ARG A 342 8.02 11.31 -10.23
C ARG A 342 8.61 12.64 -9.73
N THR A 343 9.37 12.55 -8.65
CA THR A 343 10.24 13.63 -8.13
C THR A 343 11.70 13.20 -8.01
N ALA A 344 11.99 11.90 -8.06
CA ALA A 344 13.34 11.39 -8.06
C ALA A 344 13.89 11.31 -9.49
N ASP A 345 15.10 11.84 -9.68
CA ASP A 345 15.68 12.04 -11.01
C ASP A 345 16.14 10.73 -11.67
N ARG A 346 16.64 9.74 -10.90
CA ARG A 346 17.25 8.52 -11.47
C ARG A 346 17.02 7.24 -10.70
N PHE A 347 16.69 6.13 -11.37
CA PHE A 347 16.62 4.77 -10.80
C PHE A 347 17.99 4.34 -10.27
N ARG A 348 18.05 3.81 -9.05
CA ARG A 348 19.29 3.37 -8.38
C ARG A 348 19.18 1.89 -8.02
N LEU A 349 19.13 1.04 -9.04
CA LEU A 349 18.70 -0.35 -8.89
C LEU A 349 19.64 -1.17 -8.00
N GLN A 350 20.94 -0.89 -8.01
CA GLN A 350 21.91 -1.49 -7.09
C GLN A 350 21.57 -1.15 -5.62
N GLY A 351 21.26 0.11 -5.35
CA GLY A 351 20.88 0.56 -4.01
C GLY A 351 19.53 -0.01 -3.57
N ASP A 352 18.58 -0.15 -4.50
CA ASP A 352 17.28 -0.78 -4.22
C ASP A 352 17.45 -2.27 -3.84
N LEU A 353 18.33 -3.00 -4.54
CA LEU A 353 18.69 -4.38 -4.21
C LEU A 353 19.37 -4.49 -2.83
N GLN A 354 20.31 -3.60 -2.51
CA GLN A 354 21.00 -3.56 -1.22
C GLN A 354 20.02 -3.28 -0.08
N ALA A 355 19.17 -2.25 -0.22
CA ALA A 355 18.16 -1.91 0.77
C ALA A 355 17.16 -3.05 1.00
N PHE A 356 16.74 -3.72 -0.08
CA PHE A 356 15.90 -4.92 0.04
C PHE A 356 16.62 -6.03 0.81
N ALA A 357 17.87 -6.32 0.47
CA ALA A 357 18.62 -7.40 1.10
C ALA A 357 18.88 -7.16 2.59
N GLU A 358 19.26 -5.93 2.97
CA GLU A 358 19.45 -5.52 4.36
C GLU A 358 18.15 -5.64 5.16
N GLY A 359 17.05 -5.11 4.63
CA GLY A 359 15.74 -5.16 5.27
C GLY A 359 15.21 -6.59 5.40
N THR A 360 15.43 -7.43 4.38
CA THR A 360 15.00 -8.83 4.36
C THR A 360 15.82 -9.67 5.35
N ALA A 361 17.14 -9.46 5.41
CA ALA A 361 17.98 -10.12 6.40
C ALA A 361 17.58 -9.75 7.84
N ALA A 362 17.16 -8.51 8.10
CA ALA A 362 16.63 -8.11 9.39
C ALA A 362 15.33 -8.85 9.74
N LEU A 363 14.37 -8.92 8.81
CA LEU A 363 13.14 -9.68 9.00
C LEU A 363 13.38 -11.17 9.26
N LEU A 364 14.34 -11.78 8.56
CA LEU A 364 14.65 -13.20 8.74
C LEU A 364 15.29 -13.48 10.11
N ARG A 365 16.08 -12.54 10.65
CA ARG A 365 16.57 -12.63 12.03
C ARG A 365 15.43 -12.53 13.05
N GLU A 366 14.46 -11.64 12.84
CA GLU A 366 13.27 -11.56 13.69
C GLU A 366 12.42 -12.83 13.60
N ARG A 367 12.26 -13.37 12.38
CA ARG A 367 11.60 -14.65 12.14
C ARG A 367 12.27 -15.77 12.92
N GLU A 368 13.60 -15.81 12.94
CA GLU A 368 14.34 -16.84 13.70
C GLU A 368 14.06 -16.78 15.20
N LEU A 369 14.01 -15.58 15.78
CA LEU A 369 13.64 -15.43 17.20
C LEU A 369 12.27 -16.06 17.49
N ARG A 370 11.32 -15.90 16.57
CA ARG A 370 9.97 -16.49 16.68
C ARG A 370 9.97 -18.00 16.47
N VAL A 371 10.77 -18.53 15.54
CA VAL A 371 10.94 -19.99 15.36
C VAL A 371 11.45 -20.63 16.64
N GLN A 372 12.46 -20.03 17.27
CA GLN A 372 13.00 -20.54 18.54
C GLN A 372 12.05 -20.34 19.72
N GLU A 373 11.27 -19.25 19.74
CA GLU A 373 10.19 -19.05 20.72
C GLU A 373 9.12 -20.14 20.59
N ALA A 374 8.63 -20.41 19.37
CA ALA A 374 7.66 -21.46 19.07
C ALA A 374 8.15 -22.82 19.56
N ARG A 375 9.41 -23.16 19.28
CA ARG A 375 10.01 -24.41 19.71
C ARG A 375 10.01 -24.56 21.24
N ARG A 376 10.45 -23.52 21.98
CA ARG A 376 10.43 -23.54 23.45
C ARG A 376 9.00 -23.67 23.98
N ASP A 377 8.09 -22.87 23.45
CA ASP A 377 6.68 -22.84 23.88
C ASP A 377 5.98 -24.19 23.63
N VAL A 378 6.24 -24.85 22.50
CA VAL A 378 5.70 -26.18 22.18
C VAL A 378 6.29 -27.26 23.08
N ALA A 379 7.60 -27.20 23.38
CA ALA A 379 8.24 -28.13 24.30
C ALA A 379 7.69 -28.02 25.74
N GLU A 380 7.39 -26.80 26.19
CA GLU A 380 6.88 -26.54 27.54
C GLU A 380 5.36 -26.73 27.67
N ASN A 381 4.59 -26.34 26.66
CA ASN A 381 3.12 -26.22 26.73
C ASN A 381 2.38 -27.14 25.74
N GLY A 382 3.09 -28.04 25.05
CA GLY A 382 2.54 -28.94 24.04
C GLY A 382 2.21 -28.25 22.70
N PRO A 383 1.74 -29.01 21.70
CA PRO A 383 1.51 -28.47 20.36
C PRO A 383 0.38 -27.42 20.30
N VAL A 384 0.46 -26.53 19.31
CA VAL A 384 -0.48 -25.42 19.08
C VAL A 384 -1.49 -25.82 18.02
N ALA A 385 -2.78 -25.71 18.34
CA ALA A 385 -3.84 -26.05 17.39
C ALA A 385 -3.86 -25.12 16.16
N PHE A 386 -4.08 -25.70 14.98
CA PHE A 386 -4.29 -24.96 13.74
C PHE A 386 -5.59 -24.14 13.80
N PRO A 387 -5.64 -22.90 13.29
CA PRO A 387 -6.79 -22.02 13.41
C PRO A 387 -7.85 -22.26 12.32
N GLU A 388 -8.22 -23.53 12.07
CA GLU A 388 -9.32 -23.86 11.15
C GLU A 388 -10.70 -23.74 11.85
N GLY A 389 -11.77 -23.57 11.09
CA GLY A 389 -13.14 -23.52 11.60
C GLY A 389 -13.61 -22.15 12.07
N SER A 390 -12.86 -21.07 11.79
CA SER A 390 -13.19 -19.70 12.16
C SER A 390 -13.30 -18.80 10.94
N ALA A 391 -14.46 -18.16 10.78
CA ALA A 391 -14.65 -17.13 9.76
C ALA A 391 -14.02 -15.77 10.15
N ALA A 392 -13.66 -15.59 11.43
CA ALA A 392 -13.19 -14.32 11.99
C ALA A 392 -11.66 -14.25 12.16
N ALA A 393 -10.96 -15.34 11.86
CA ALA A 393 -9.52 -15.48 12.01
C ALA A 393 -9.01 -16.64 11.13
N ASN A 394 -7.77 -16.54 10.67
CA ASN A 394 -7.13 -17.54 9.83
C ASN A 394 -5.65 -17.71 10.18
N VAL A 395 -4.87 -18.45 9.40
CA VAL A 395 -3.45 -18.71 9.72
C VAL A 395 -2.62 -17.44 9.92
N TYR A 396 -3.02 -16.32 9.30
CA TYR A 396 -2.32 -15.04 9.34
C TYR A 396 -2.76 -14.16 10.51
N THR A 397 -4.05 -14.19 10.84
CA THR A 397 -4.71 -13.25 11.75
C THR A 397 -5.13 -13.85 13.08
N ALA A 398 -5.03 -15.17 13.26
CA ALA A 398 -5.48 -15.84 14.46
C ALA A 398 -4.83 -15.29 15.73
N PRO A 399 -5.60 -15.12 16.83
CA PRO A 399 -5.04 -14.67 18.10
C PRO A 399 -4.36 -15.82 18.87
N GLY A 400 -3.92 -15.54 20.09
CA GLY A 400 -3.43 -16.56 21.03
C GLY A 400 -2.08 -17.16 20.63
N ARG A 401 -1.86 -18.42 21.02
CA ARG A 401 -0.57 -19.13 20.79
C ARG A 401 -0.23 -19.23 19.31
N TRP A 402 -1.21 -19.51 18.45
CA TRP A 402 -0.96 -19.56 17.00
C TRP A 402 -0.48 -18.20 16.48
N GLY A 403 -1.23 -17.13 16.75
CA GLY A 403 -0.86 -15.77 16.31
C GLY A 403 0.47 -15.25 16.80
N ARG A 404 0.93 -15.73 17.96
CA ARG A 404 2.23 -15.37 18.54
C ARG A 404 3.39 -16.13 17.90
N LEU A 405 3.19 -17.42 17.60
CA LEU A 405 4.28 -18.37 17.33
C LEU A 405 4.38 -18.82 15.86
N ALA A 406 3.26 -18.82 15.13
CA ALA A 406 3.28 -19.04 13.69
C ALA A 406 3.93 -17.85 12.97
N THR A 407 4.53 -18.09 11.80
CA THR A 407 5.12 -17.04 10.95
C THR A 407 4.35 -16.81 9.67
N ALA A 408 3.08 -17.25 9.58
CA ALA A 408 2.35 -17.28 8.32
C ALA A 408 2.21 -15.88 7.70
N LEU A 409 1.92 -14.88 8.54
CA LEU A 409 1.80 -13.49 8.10
C LEU A 409 3.15 -12.94 7.64
N GLU A 410 4.19 -13.07 8.47
CA GLU A 410 5.53 -12.58 8.16
C GLU A 410 6.09 -13.25 6.89
N ASP A 411 5.81 -14.53 6.68
CA ASP A 411 6.25 -15.29 5.52
C ASP A 411 5.51 -14.84 4.25
N ALA A 412 4.20 -14.52 4.35
CA ALA A 412 3.45 -13.93 3.25
C ALA A 412 3.92 -12.50 2.94
N GLU A 413 4.18 -11.66 3.95
CA GLU A 413 4.73 -10.31 3.80
C GLU A 413 6.13 -10.33 3.18
N LEU A 414 6.99 -11.26 3.59
CA LEU A 414 8.33 -11.48 3.01
C LEU A 414 8.22 -11.81 1.51
N ARG A 415 7.34 -12.76 1.14
CA ARG A 415 7.06 -13.09 -0.26
C ARG A 415 6.48 -11.89 -1.01
N GLY A 416 5.58 -11.14 -0.40
CA GLY A 416 5.00 -9.92 -0.96
C GLY A 416 6.08 -8.91 -1.32
N ARG A 417 6.96 -8.59 -0.38
CA ARG A 417 8.11 -7.69 -0.60
C ARG A 417 9.04 -8.19 -1.71
N TYR A 418 9.31 -9.49 -1.76
CA TYR A 418 10.13 -10.09 -2.82
C TYR A 418 9.50 -9.90 -4.20
N PHE A 419 8.19 -10.15 -4.33
CA PHE A 419 7.51 -9.98 -5.62
C PHE A 419 7.28 -8.51 -5.99
N GLU A 420 7.15 -7.62 -5.00
CA GLU A 420 7.17 -6.17 -5.24
C GLU A 420 8.52 -5.71 -5.77
N LEU A 421 9.64 -6.21 -5.22
CA LEU A 421 10.97 -5.98 -5.80
C LEU A 421 11.02 -6.51 -7.23
N ALA A 422 10.52 -7.73 -7.48
CA ALA A 422 10.54 -8.30 -8.82
C ALA A 422 9.75 -7.47 -9.83
N GLU A 423 8.57 -6.97 -9.43
CA GLU A 423 7.78 -6.05 -10.25
C GLU A 423 8.49 -4.72 -10.47
N HIS A 424 9.10 -4.16 -9.44
CA HIS A 424 9.91 -2.94 -9.54
C HIS A 424 11.02 -3.09 -10.57
N LEU A 425 11.82 -4.15 -10.46
CA LEU A 425 12.93 -4.42 -11.38
C LEU A 425 12.45 -4.68 -12.80
N ASN A 426 11.40 -5.49 -12.97
CA ASN A 426 10.80 -5.74 -14.28
C ASN A 426 10.26 -4.45 -14.93
N ASN A 427 9.60 -3.61 -14.15
CA ASN A 427 9.11 -2.31 -14.62
C ASN A 427 10.24 -1.31 -14.89
N ALA A 428 11.37 -1.44 -14.18
CA ALA A 428 12.58 -0.65 -14.43
C ALA A 428 13.21 -1.07 -15.77
N VAL A 429 13.30 -2.36 -16.07
CA VAL A 429 13.78 -2.85 -17.37
C VAL A 429 12.89 -2.33 -18.52
N ALA A 430 11.57 -2.40 -18.37
CA ALA A 430 10.64 -1.84 -19.36
C ALA A 430 10.79 -0.31 -19.52
N TRP A 431 11.10 0.40 -18.43
CA TRP A 431 11.30 1.85 -18.45
C TRP A 431 12.62 2.24 -19.13
N PHE A 432 13.65 1.40 -19.01
CA PHE A 432 14.96 1.61 -19.62
C PHE A 432 14.87 1.74 -21.14
N GLU A 433 13.94 1.03 -21.80
CA GLU A 433 13.74 1.16 -23.24
C GLU A 433 13.33 2.55 -23.69
N ALA A 434 12.49 3.22 -22.90
CA ALA A 434 11.99 4.55 -23.27
C ALA A 434 12.88 5.68 -22.74
N HIS A 435 13.50 5.50 -21.56
CA HIS A 435 14.21 6.57 -20.86
C HIS A 435 15.51 6.08 -20.20
N PRO A 436 16.50 5.64 -21.00
CA PRO A 436 17.71 5.04 -20.44
C PRO A 436 18.58 6.05 -19.66
N GLY A 437 18.43 7.36 -19.92
CA GLY A 437 19.08 8.43 -19.16
C GLY A 437 18.59 8.59 -17.72
N ASP A 438 17.44 7.99 -17.38
CA ASP A 438 16.89 8.01 -16.03
C ASP A 438 17.54 6.95 -15.12
N PHE A 439 18.57 6.22 -15.55
CA PHE A 439 19.17 5.14 -14.77
C PHE A 439 20.55 5.51 -14.29
N ASP A 440 20.74 5.38 -12.99
CA ASP A 440 22.06 5.29 -12.40
C ASP A 440 22.55 3.84 -12.54
N LEU A 441 23.55 3.65 -13.40
CA LEU A 441 24.13 2.34 -13.68
C LEU A 441 25.37 2.07 -12.81
N ASP A 442 25.59 2.86 -11.76
CA ASP A 442 26.63 2.59 -10.78
C ASP A 442 26.46 1.19 -10.15
N GLY A 443 27.57 0.46 -10.03
CA GLY A 443 27.56 -0.94 -9.60
C GLY A 443 27.23 -1.95 -10.71
N PHE A 444 26.84 -1.47 -11.89
CA PHE A 444 26.74 -2.28 -13.11
C PHE A 444 27.94 -2.01 -14.03
N ASN A 445 28.31 -2.98 -14.86
CA ASN A 445 29.24 -2.72 -15.96
C ASN A 445 28.48 -1.92 -17.03
N ALA A 446 28.41 -0.61 -16.86
CA ALA A 446 27.62 0.29 -17.70
C ALA A 446 27.99 0.17 -19.20
N ASP A 447 29.24 -0.19 -19.53
CA ASP A 447 29.69 -0.39 -20.90
C ASP A 447 29.08 -1.63 -21.58
N ALA A 448 28.50 -2.53 -20.78
CA ALA A 448 27.88 -3.78 -21.21
C ALA A 448 26.34 -3.72 -21.23
N VAL A 449 25.71 -2.61 -20.84
CA VAL A 449 24.24 -2.48 -20.80
C VAL A 449 23.73 -1.69 -21.99
N TRP A 450 23.12 -2.38 -22.96
CA TRP A 450 22.66 -1.78 -24.22
C TRP A 450 21.20 -1.98 -24.51
N THR A 451 20.65 -3.08 -24.04
CA THR A 451 19.28 -3.45 -24.30
C THR A 451 18.58 -3.64 -22.96
N ALA A 452 17.25 -3.71 -22.99
CA ALA A 452 16.50 -4.19 -21.84
C ALA A 452 17.00 -5.56 -21.35
N ALA A 453 17.37 -6.44 -22.28
CA ALA A 453 17.92 -7.76 -21.97
C ALA A 453 19.27 -7.65 -21.22
N ASP A 454 20.18 -6.76 -21.63
CA ASP A 454 21.46 -6.58 -20.93
C ASP A 454 21.26 -5.99 -19.54
N LEU A 455 20.30 -5.06 -19.37
CA LEU A 455 19.97 -4.53 -18.05
C LEU A 455 19.37 -5.63 -17.17
N ALA A 456 18.47 -6.45 -17.70
CA ALA A 456 17.90 -7.59 -16.97
C ALA A 456 19.00 -8.57 -16.53
N ASP A 457 19.93 -8.91 -17.41
CA ASP A 457 21.08 -9.78 -17.11
C ASP A 457 22.04 -9.15 -16.07
N ALA A 458 22.31 -7.84 -16.18
CA ALA A 458 23.10 -7.10 -15.19
C ALA A 458 22.41 -7.08 -13.81
N LEU A 459 21.08 -6.92 -13.78
CA LEU A 459 20.26 -7.01 -12.57
C LEU A 459 20.32 -8.40 -11.93
N LEU A 460 20.24 -9.48 -12.71
CA LEU A 460 20.34 -10.83 -12.17
C LEU A 460 21.72 -11.13 -11.56
N ARG A 461 22.80 -10.62 -12.17
CA ARG A 461 24.15 -10.70 -11.58
C ARG A 461 24.25 -9.91 -10.28
N ALA A 462 23.78 -8.66 -10.28
CA ALA A 462 23.78 -7.81 -9.10
C ALA A 462 22.97 -8.42 -7.95
N LYS A 463 21.75 -8.92 -8.24
CA LYS A 463 20.91 -9.64 -7.29
C LYS A 463 21.65 -10.84 -6.72
N THR A 464 22.24 -11.68 -7.58
CA THR A 464 22.99 -12.87 -7.14
C THR A 464 24.13 -12.50 -6.19
N GLN A 465 24.91 -11.47 -6.52
CA GLN A 465 25.98 -10.99 -5.64
C GLN A 465 25.42 -10.52 -4.30
N VAL A 466 24.51 -9.55 -4.31
CA VAL A 466 23.94 -8.95 -3.10
C VAL A 466 23.27 -9.99 -2.20
N PHE A 467 22.50 -10.91 -2.78
CA PHE A 467 21.78 -11.94 -2.02
C PHE A 467 22.72 -13.02 -1.46
N SER A 468 23.84 -13.31 -2.12
CA SER A 468 24.84 -14.24 -1.60
C SER A 468 25.62 -13.70 -0.41
N GLU A 469 25.82 -12.38 -0.36
CA GLU A 469 26.53 -11.69 0.73
C GLU A 469 25.62 -11.47 1.94
N ALA A 470 24.31 -11.30 1.71
CA ALA A 470 23.31 -11.16 2.76
C ALA A 470 22.99 -12.51 3.42
N ALA A 471 23.63 -12.79 4.55
CA ALA A 471 23.48 -14.03 5.31
C ALA A 471 22.94 -13.82 6.73
N PHE A 472 22.36 -14.88 7.28
CA PHE A 472 21.94 -15.01 8.66
C PHE A 472 22.12 -16.47 9.12
N GLU A 473 21.90 -16.72 10.41
CA GLU A 473 21.98 -18.07 10.97
C GLU A 473 20.68 -18.41 11.70
N TYR A 474 20.32 -19.69 11.68
CA TYR A 474 19.26 -20.24 12.52
C TYR A 474 19.81 -21.41 13.36
N ALA A 475 19.18 -21.70 14.49
CA ALA A 475 19.53 -22.85 15.32
C ALA A 475 18.69 -24.08 14.95
N ASN A 476 19.35 -25.17 14.57
CA ASN A 476 18.70 -26.42 14.20
C ASN A 476 18.13 -27.19 15.41
N SER A 477 17.51 -28.35 15.20
CA SER A 477 16.98 -29.18 16.30
C SER A 477 18.06 -29.63 17.30
N ALA A 478 19.33 -29.67 16.93
CA ALA A 478 20.44 -29.93 17.87
C ALA A 478 20.98 -28.66 18.56
N GLY A 479 20.43 -27.47 18.25
CA GLY A 479 20.92 -26.18 18.75
C GLY A 479 22.20 -25.69 18.05
N GLN A 480 22.60 -26.35 16.96
CA GLN A 480 23.76 -25.97 16.16
C GLN A 480 23.38 -24.88 15.16
N PRO A 481 24.25 -23.88 14.91
CA PRO A 481 23.99 -22.84 13.94
C PRO A 481 24.07 -23.40 12.51
N VAL A 482 23.09 -23.04 11.69
CA VAL A 482 23.06 -23.28 10.25
C VAL A 482 23.01 -21.93 9.54
N ARG A 483 23.97 -21.69 8.66
CA ARG A 483 24.07 -20.44 7.90
C ARG A 483 23.25 -20.53 6.62
N LEU A 484 22.43 -19.51 6.37
CA LEU A 484 21.67 -19.32 5.14
C LEU A 484 21.94 -17.94 4.55
N THR A 485 21.91 -17.85 3.24
CA THR A 485 21.93 -16.60 2.46
C THR A 485 20.52 -16.26 1.97
N LEU A 486 20.32 -15.05 1.44
CA LEU A 486 19.06 -14.72 0.77
C LEU A 486 18.86 -15.54 -0.52
N LEU A 487 19.93 -16.03 -1.15
CA LEU A 487 19.79 -16.98 -2.26
C LEU A 487 19.20 -18.32 -1.80
N ASP A 488 19.63 -18.81 -0.63
CA ASP A 488 19.07 -20.04 -0.06
C ASP A 488 17.59 -19.85 0.26
N VAL A 489 17.22 -18.70 0.85
CA VAL A 489 15.82 -18.38 1.16
C VAL A 489 14.98 -18.20 -0.10
N GLU A 490 15.51 -17.54 -1.14
CA GLU A 490 14.86 -17.43 -2.45
C GLU A 490 14.63 -18.81 -3.08
N ALA A 491 15.62 -19.70 -3.00
CA ALA A 491 15.51 -21.07 -3.48
C ALA A 491 14.45 -21.89 -2.74
N ARG A 492 14.19 -21.55 -1.47
CA ARG A 492 13.25 -22.22 -0.55
C ARG A 492 11.97 -21.43 -0.32
N LEU A 493 11.68 -20.40 -1.12
CA LEU A 493 10.64 -19.39 -0.85
C LEU A 493 9.24 -19.97 -0.50
N TYR A 494 8.92 -21.13 -1.09
CA TYR A 494 7.64 -21.84 -0.92
C TYR A 494 7.72 -23.03 0.05
N ASP A 495 8.91 -23.32 0.55
CA ASP A 495 9.23 -24.46 1.41
C ASP A 495 9.38 -24.06 2.90
N LEU A 496 9.33 -22.75 3.19
CA LEU A 496 9.37 -22.23 4.55
C LEU A 496 8.07 -22.57 5.31
N SER A 497 8.12 -23.56 6.21
CA SER A 497 6.98 -23.83 7.10
C SER A 497 6.71 -22.68 8.06
N PHE A 498 5.43 -22.33 8.24
CA PHE A 498 4.98 -21.38 9.26
C PHE A 498 4.38 -22.03 10.50
N ASP A 499 4.11 -23.35 10.48
CA ASP A 499 3.45 -24.06 11.58
C ASP A 499 4.39 -24.15 12.80
N PRO A 500 4.00 -23.63 13.99
CA PRO A 500 4.82 -23.66 15.21
C PRO A 500 5.17 -25.06 15.71
N ASN A 501 4.46 -26.10 15.25
CA ASN A 501 4.70 -27.49 15.63
C ASN A 501 5.79 -28.18 14.81
N HIS A 502 6.23 -27.58 13.70
CA HIS A 502 7.23 -28.15 12.80
C HIS A 502 8.68 -27.87 13.27
N PRO A 503 9.64 -28.79 13.02
CA PRO A 503 11.03 -28.62 13.43
C PRO A 503 11.71 -27.43 12.71
N PRO A 504 12.72 -26.79 13.31
CA PRO A 504 13.42 -25.63 12.72
C PRO A 504 13.88 -25.83 11.27
N GLU A 505 14.37 -27.01 10.92
CA GLU A 505 14.80 -27.36 9.56
C GLU A 505 13.65 -27.24 8.56
N LEU A 506 12.47 -27.74 8.92
CA LEU A 506 11.27 -27.62 8.08
C LEU A 506 10.73 -26.18 8.07
N ARG A 507 10.85 -25.46 9.19
CA ARG A 507 10.57 -24.01 9.29
C ARG A 507 11.46 -23.17 8.37
N TRP A 508 12.67 -23.66 8.06
CA TRP A 508 13.65 -23.03 7.19
C TRP A 508 13.78 -23.71 5.81
N GLY A 509 12.84 -24.60 5.47
CA GLY A 509 12.75 -25.20 4.14
C GLY A 509 13.95 -26.07 3.77
N ALA A 510 14.57 -26.75 4.74
CA ALA A 510 15.66 -27.67 4.49
C ALA A 510 15.28 -28.67 3.39
N PRO A 511 16.07 -28.79 2.29
CA PRO A 511 15.70 -29.65 1.18
C PRO A 511 15.51 -31.11 1.62
N PRO A 512 14.45 -31.81 1.16
CA PRO A 512 14.23 -33.20 1.51
C PRO A 512 15.46 -34.08 1.22
N GLY A 513 15.89 -34.88 2.20
CA GLY A 513 17.04 -35.78 2.08
C GLY A 513 18.43 -35.15 2.24
N SER A 514 18.52 -33.82 2.37
CA SER A 514 19.76 -33.10 2.68
C SER A 514 20.32 -33.47 4.06
N ASP A 515 21.62 -33.23 4.27
CA ASP A 515 22.23 -33.41 5.59
C ASP A 515 21.62 -32.47 6.64
N GLU A 516 21.20 -31.27 6.23
CA GLU A 516 20.43 -30.31 7.05
C GLU A 516 19.10 -30.94 7.50
N ALA A 517 18.29 -31.47 6.58
CA ALA A 517 17.01 -32.08 6.94
C ALA A 517 17.14 -33.30 7.87
N ARG A 518 18.29 -33.99 7.87
CA ARG A 518 18.54 -35.13 8.77
C ARG A 518 18.79 -34.73 10.22
N THR A 519 19.06 -33.45 10.50
CA THR A 519 19.20 -32.98 11.89
C THR A 519 17.87 -32.70 12.58
N ALA A 520 16.77 -32.68 11.81
CA ALA A 520 15.44 -32.39 12.30
C ALA A 520 14.97 -33.42 13.33
N ASP A 521 14.39 -32.93 14.42
CA ASP A 521 13.55 -33.77 15.27
C ASP A 521 12.21 -34.09 14.57
N ALA A 522 11.41 -34.94 15.18
CA ALA A 522 10.15 -35.40 14.60
C ALA A 522 9.06 -34.32 14.50
N GLY A 523 9.25 -33.15 15.12
CA GLY A 523 8.20 -32.17 15.35
C GLY A 523 7.03 -32.73 16.16
N HIS A 524 5.89 -32.06 16.08
CA HIS A 524 4.65 -32.50 16.70
C HIS A 524 3.51 -32.51 15.68
N PRO A 525 2.62 -33.51 15.69
CA PRO A 525 1.39 -33.47 14.90
C PRO A 525 0.58 -32.22 15.22
N THR A 526 0.07 -31.55 14.18
CA THR A 526 -0.68 -30.30 14.28
C THR A 526 -2.11 -30.58 14.78
N PRO A 527 -2.47 -30.19 16.02
CA PRO A 527 -3.79 -30.43 16.56
C PRO A 527 -4.86 -29.60 15.85
N LEU A 528 -6.09 -30.10 15.85
CA LEU A 528 -7.22 -29.41 15.24
C LEU A 528 -8.23 -28.97 16.31
N PRO A 529 -8.94 -27.84 16.14
CA PRO A 529 -9.84 -27.30 17.17
C PRO A 529 -11.00 -28.23 17.56
N ARG A 530 -11.44 -29.09 16.63
CA ARG A 530 -12.53 -30.08 16.87
C ARG A 530 -12.01 -31.48 17.20
N GLY A 531 -10.76 -31.59 17.65
CA GLY A 531 -10.11 -32.86 17.98
C GLY A 531 -9.43 -33.52 16.77
N GLY A 532 -8.50 -34.43 17.09
CA GLY A 532 -7.56 -35.02 16.13
C GLY A 532 -6.31 -34.17 15.94
N ALA A 533 -5.33 -34.73 15.22
CA ALA A 533 -4.12 -34.05 14.82
C ALA A 533 -3.68 -34.55 13.44
N VAL A 534 -3.06 -33.66 12.66
CA VAL A 534 -2.50 -33.96 11.35
C VAL A 534 -1.01 -34.24 11.52
N PRO A 535 -0.46 -35.37 11.02
CA PRO A 535 0.98 -35.61 11.03
C PRO A 535 1.77 -34.49 10.36
N VAL A 536 3.01 -34.25 10.82
CA VAL A 536 3.87 -33.14 10.35
C VAL A 536 4.03 -33.09 8.84
N ASP A 537 4.28 -34.24 8.19
CA ASP A 537 4.47 -34.34 6.75
C ASP A 537 3.19 -34.03 5.96
N GLU A 538 2.05 -34.45 6.50
CA GLU A 538 0.73 -34.22 5.91
C GLU A 538 0.27 -32.77 6.12
N ALA A 539 0.49 -32.19 7.31
CA ALA A 539 0.23 -30.79 7.60
C ALA A 539 1.07 -29.89 6.69
N TYR A 540 2.38 -30.16 6.61
CA TYR A 540 3.26 -29.46 5.68
C TYR A 540 2.77 -29.55 4.23
N ARG A 541 2.32 -30.71 3.74
CA ARG A 541 1.79 -30.81 2.36
C ARG A 541 0.50 -30.00 2.16
N ARG A 542 -0.43 -30.04 3.11
CA ARG A 542 -1.72 -29.32 3.02
C ARG A 542 -1.59 -27.82 3.16
N GLU A 543 -0.58 -27.36 3.88
CA GLU A 543 -0.26 -25.94 4.03
C GLU A 543 0.42 -25.33 2.79
N ALA A 544 0.75 -26.13 1.78
CA ALA A 544 1.52 -25.69 0.62
C ALA A 544 0.82 -24.56 -0.16
N TYR A 545 -0.52 -24.54 -0.17
CA TYR A 545 -1.29 -23.43 -0.73
C TYR A 545 -0.96 -22.12 -0.01
N TYR A 546 -1.12 -22.07 1.32
CA TYR A 546 -0.86 -20.86 2.11
C TYR A 546 0.60 -20.41 2.02
N ARG A 547 1.55 -21.36 1.94
CA ARG A 547 2.96 -21.04 1.70
C ARG A 547 3.24 -20.47 0.31
N SER A 548 2.36 -20.65 -0.67
CA SER A 548 2.50 -20.06 -2.00
C SER A 548 2.00 -18.62 -2.10
N LEU A 549 1.14 -18.21 -1.16
CA LEU A 549 0.53 -16.89 -1.15
C LEU A 549 1.54 -15.82 -0.73
N TYR A 550 1.64 -14.76 -1.53
CA TYR A 550 2.48 -13.58 -1.25
C TYR A 550 1.68 -12.38 -0.71
N ARG A 551 0.38 -12.59 -0.52
CA ARG A 551 -0.52 -11.72 0.24
C ARG A 551 -1.37 -12.65 1.10
N TRP A 552 -1.59 -12.28 2.34
CA TRP A 552 -2.45 -13.07 3.20
C TRP A 552 -3.89 -12.99 2.68
N GLU A 553 -4.62 -14.09 2.78
CA GLU A 553 -6.03 -14.15 2.40
C GLU A 553 -6.91 -13.87 3.62
N PRO A 554 -8.05 -13.18 3.46
CA PRO A 554 -8.93 -12.85 4.57
C PRO A 554 -9.97 -13.92 4.90
N GLU A 555 -10.01 -15.00 4.13
CA GLU A 555 -10.93 -16.11 4.32
C GLU A 555 -10.43 -17.10 5.38
N GLU A 556 -11.31 -18.02 5.77
CA GLU A 556 -10.97 -19.12 6.65
C GLU A 556 -9.86 -19.98 6.02
N SER A 557 -8.95 -20.48 6.86
CA SER A 557 -7.94 -21.44 6.43
C SER A 557 -8.30 -22.84 6.92
N PRO A 558 -8.95 -23.70 6.12
CA PRO A 558 -9.07 -25.11 6.46
C PRO A 558 -7.69 -25.80 6.39
N LEU A 559 -7.50 -26.89 7.13
CA LEU A 559 -6.35 -27.80 6.95
C LEU A 559 -6.79 -29.16 6.41
N ARG A 560 -7.90 -29.69 6.94
CA ARG A 560 -8.40 -31.05 6.60
C ARG A 560 -8.88 -31.26 5.18
N ASP A 561 -9.31 -30.20 4.50
CA ASP A 561 -9.87 -30.30 3.15
C ASP A 561 -9.03 -29.54 2.12
N MET A 562 -7.82 -29.14 2.50
CA MET A 562 -6.92 -28.44 1.59
C MET A 562 -6.31 -29.38 0.57
N PHE A 563 -6.42 -28.96 -0.70
CA PHE A 563 -5.67 -29.53 -1.80
C PHE A 563 -4.16 -29.35 -1.55
N THR A 564 -3.37 -30.31 -2.00
CA THR A 564 -1.90 -30.33 -1.85
C THR A 564 -1.17 -29.93 -3.12
N GLU A 565 -1.89 -29.84 -4.25
CA GLU A 565 -1.38 -29.53 -5.58
C GLU A 565 -2.44 -28.78 -6.42
N GLY A 566 -2.08 -28.37 -7.62
CA GLY A 566 -3.02 -27.74 -8.57
C GLY A 566 -3.27 -26.23 -8.37
N PHE A 567 -2.52 -25.59 -7.47
CA PHE A 567 -2.55 -24.12 -7.30
C PHE A 567 -1.36 -23.45 -8.00
N PRO A 568 -1.56 -22.24 -8.56
CA PRO A 568 -0.50 -21.51 -9.24
C PRO A 568 0.59 -21.09 -8.25
N ARG A 569 1.85 -21.24 -8.67
CA ARG A 569 3.00 -20.63 -8.00
C ARG A 569 3.60 -19.60 -8.94
N ARG A 570 3.87 -18.42 -8.42
CA ARG A 570 4.47 -17.34 -9.21
C ARG A 570 5.93 -17.66 -9.47
N ASP A 571 6.40 -17.38 -10.68
CA ASP A 571 7.81 -17.52 -11.00
C ASP A 571 8.66 -16.55 -10.18
N ARG A 572 9.82 -17.03 -9.74
CA ARG A 572 10.85 -16.22 -9.06
C ARG A 572 11.46 -15.23 -10.03
N LEU A 573 12.11 -14.20 -9.50
CA LEU A 573 12.70 -13.09 -10.25
C LEU A 573 13.53 -13.54 -11.46
N ASP A 574 14.39 -14.55 -11.29
CA ASP A 574 15.26 -15.05 -12.35
C ASP A 574 14.46 -15.62 -13.53
N ALA A 575 13.44 -16.42 -13.25
CA ALA A 575 12.56 -17.00 -14.26
C ALA A 575 11.64 -15.93 -14.88
N ASP A 576 11.10 -15.02 -14.09
CA ASP A 576 10.23 -13.92 -14.56
C ASP A 576 10.97 -12.97 -15.51
N LEU A 577 12.19 -12.53 -15.14
CA LEU A 577 13.01 -11.70 -16.03
C LEU A 577 13.47 -12.47 -17.26
N ALA A 578 13.84 -13.75 -17.10
CA ALA A 578 14.30 -14.55 -18.23
C ALA A 578 13.22 -14.75 -19.29
N GLN A 579 12.01 -15.10 -18.88
CA GLN A 579 10.89 -15.29 -19.79
C GLN A 579 10.49 -13.99 -20.52
N LYS A 580 10.62 -12.83 -19.86
CA LYS A 580 10.18 -11.55 -20.42
C LYS A 580 11.22 -10.85 -21.29
N TRP A 581 12.50 -10.98 -20.97
CA TRP A 581 13.55 -10.15 -21.57
C TRP A 581 14.59 -10.93 -22.35
N PHE A 582 14.82 -12.22 -22.07
CA PHE A 582 15.81 -13.01 -22.81
C PHE A 582 15.18 -13.63 -24.07
N GLY A 583 15.91 -13.53 -25.19
CA GLY A 583 15.45 -14.03 -26.49
C GLY A 583 14.44 -13.11 -27.21
N VAL A 584 14.06 -11.99 -26.60
CA VAL A 584 13.26 -10.94 -27.24
C VAL A 584 14.18 -10.00 -28.00
N PRO A 585 14.02 -9.83 -29.33
CA PRO A 585 14.80 -8.85 -30.09
C PRO A 585 14.48 -7.43 -29.60
N SER A 586 15.45 -6.73 -29.03
CA SER A 586 15.35 -5.31 -28.67
C SER A 586 16.47 -4.53 -29.38
N PRO A 587 16.19 -3.39 -30.02
CA PRO A 587 17.22 -2.57 -30.63
C PRO A 587 18.17 -2.01 -29.55
N PRO A 588 19.43 -1.66 -29.88
CA PRO A 588 20.33 -1.02 -28.92
C PRO A 588 19.76 0.32 -28.45
N LEU A 589 19.59 0.47 -27.14
CA LEU A 589 19.08 1.63 -26.40
C LEU A 589 20.28 2.37 -25.82
N VAL A 590 20.52 3.61 -26.25
CA VAL A 590 21.77 4.31 -25.92
C VAL A 590 21.55 5.38 -24.84
N PRO A 591 22.05 5.19 -23.61
CA PRO A 591 22.42 6.26 -22.70
C PRO A 591 23.95 6.41 -22.58
N SER A 592 24.39 7.54 -22.03
CA SER A 592 25.77 8.07 -22.17
C SER A 592 26.86 7.12 -21.64
N GLY A 593 27.45 6.29 -22.53
CA GLY A 593 28.71 5.59 -22.25
C GLY A 593 29.11 4.43 -23.19
N GLY A 594 28.31 3.37 -23.32
CA GLY A 594 28.85 2.08 -23.80
C GLY A 594 28.19 1.48 -25.04
N ARG A 595 28.86 0.81 -26.00
CA ARG A 595 30.25 0.29 -26.17
C ARG A 595 31.03 1.46 -26.69
N ALA A 596 32.16 1.73 -26.05
CA ALA A 596 33.18 2.71 -26.39
C ALA A 596 32.66 3.93 -27.19
N ALA A 597 31.71 4.63 -26.55
CA ALA A 597 31.00 5.82 -27.01
C ALA A 597 29.83 5.60 -28.00
N TRP A 598 29.14 4.45 -27.97
CA TRP A 598 28.30 3.88 -29.06
C TRP A 598 29.12 3.34 -30.25
N LEU A 599 30.44 3.31 -30.07
CA LEU A 599 31.57 3.03 -30.96
C LEU A 599 31.97 4.24 -31.79
N ALA A 600 32.38 5.28 -31.03
CA ALA A 600 33.06 6.53 -31.40
C ALA A 600 32.50 7.35 -32.58
N LYS A 601 31.39 6.88 -33.13
CA LYS A 601 30.61 7.23 -34.32
C LYS A 601 29.23 6.54 -34.05
N ASN A 602 28.36 6.18 -34.97
CA ASN A 602 28.56 5.05 -35.88
C ASN A 602 28.44 5.51 -37.34
N GLY A 603 29.37 5.11 -38.20
CA GLY A 603 30.12 3.85 -38.09
C GLY A 603 31.54 3.91 -37.55
N GLY A 604 31.80 3.03 -36.58
CA GLY A 604 33.02 2.24 -36.41
C GLY A 604 34.27 2.97 -35.97
#